data_AF-K5E0R5-F1
#
_entry.id   AF-K5E0R5-F1
#
_cell.length_a   1.000
_cell.length_b   1.000
_cell.length_c   1.000
_cell.angle_alpha   90.00
_cell.angle_beta   90.00
_cell.angle_gamma   90.00
#
_symmetry.space_group_name_H-M   'P 1'
#
loop_
_entity.id
_entity.type
_entity.pdbx_description
1 polymer ?
#
loop_
_entity_poly.entity_id
_entity_poly.type
_entity_poly.pdbx_seq_one_letter_code
_entity_poly.pdbx_strand_id
1 'polypeptide(L)'
;MFDPLWKLALGLVTGMIFGLLLQKGRVAKFHVIVNQFLFRDWTVVKIMGTAVVVGAVGIYALLPTDAVSLHIKPLVWFGVVVGGIAFGVGMAIFGYCPGTSVAACGEGRRDAMVGVIGMLLGAGLYVLLYPQLSDLLNSWGDAGKITLPEWSSTSPWLWVGGLCLLAAGAFAVLMRRSGSKTPRLHTARPQRHNSV
;
A
#
# COMPACT_ATOMS: atom_id res chain seq x y z
N MET A 1 11.26 -25.53 -2.13
CA MET A 1 10.18 -25.46 -1.12
C MET A 1 9.00 -24.74 -1.77
N PHE A 2 8.32 -25.42 -2.70
CA PHE A 2 7.19 -24.85 -3.46
C PHE A 2 5.90 -25.26 -2.75
N ASP A 3 5.09 -24.28 -2.39
CA ASP A 3 3.72 -24.51 -1.92
C ASP A 3 2.90 -25.28 -2.97
N PRO A 4 1.83 -26.00 -2.56
CA PRO A 4 0.96 -26.70 -3.49
C PRO A 4 0.41 -25.76 -4.58
N LEU A 5 0.32 -26.26 -5.81
CA LEU A 5 -0.15 -25.54 -7.01
C LEU A 5 -1.45 -24.76 -6.79
N TRP A 6 -2.36 -25.29 -5.98
CA TRP A 6 -3.61 -24.63 -5.61
C TRP A 6 -3.41 -23.28 -4.90
N LYS A 7 -2.42 -23.17 -4.00
CA LYS A 7 -2.11 -21.90 -3.32
C LYS A 7 -1.54 -20.86 -4.28
N LEU A 8 -0.69 -21.29 -5.22
CA LEU A 8 -0.16 -20.40 -6.27
C LEU A 8 -1.29 -19.89 -7.17
N ALA A 9 -2.22 -20.76 -7.55
CA ALA A 9 -3.39 -20.38 -8.34
C ALA A 9 -4.26 -19.34 -7.61
N LEU A 10 -4.53 -19.54 -6.31
CA LEU A 10 -5.25 -18.57 -5.49
C LEU A 10 -4.52 -17.21 -5.42
N GLY A 11 -3.18 -17.22 -5.27
CA GLY A 11 -2.37 -16.00 -5.31
C GLY A 11 -2.46 -15.27 -6.66
N LEU A 12 -2.44 -16.01 -7.77
CA LEU A 12 -2.58 -15.44 -9.11
C LEU A 12 -3.97 -14.83 -9.32
N VAL A 13 -5.03 -15.53 -8.92
CA VAL A 13 -6.42 -15.06 -9.05
C VAL A 13 -6.66 -13.82 -8.20
N THR A 14 -6.23 -13.83 -6.94
CA THR A 14 -6.36 -12.66 -6.05
C THR A 14 -5.54 -11.46 -6.55
N GLY A 15 -4.33 -11.69 -7.07
CA GLY A 15 -3.52 -10.66 -7.72
C GLY A 15 -4.19 -10.07 -8.97
N MET A 16 -4.82 -10.90 -9.80
CA MET A 16 -5.55 -10.45 -10.98
C MET A 16 -6.76 -9.59 -10.59
N ILE A 17 -7.56 -10.04 -9.61
CA ILE A 17 -8.70 -9.27 -9.10
C ILE A 17 -8.22 -7.93 -8.51
N PHE A 18 -7.14 -7.94 -7.73
CA PHE A 18 -6.56 -6.72 -7.17
C PHE A 18 -6.09 -5.75 -8.26
N GLY A 19 -5.41 -6.24 -9.30
CA GLY A 19 -5.01 -5.43 -10.45
C GLY A 19 -6.18 -4.80 -11.20
N LEU A 20 -7.25 -5.57 -11.44
CA LEU A 20 -8.48 -5.07 -12.08
C LEU A 20 -9.16 -3.98 -11.23
N LEU A 21 -9.17 -4.15 -9.89
CA LEU A 21 -9.70 -3.14 -8.97
C LEU A 21 -8.88 -1.84 -9.00
N LEU A 22 -7.55 -1.93 -9.08
CA LEU A 22 -6.68 -0.76 -9.20
C LEU A 22 -6.87 -0.01 -10.52
N GLN A 23 -7.05 -0.74 -11.64
CA GLN A 23 -7.36 -0.15 -12.94
C GLN A 23 -8.73 0.55 -12.92
N LYS A 24 -9.76 -0.10 -12.36
CA LYS A 24 -11.09 0.47 -12.21
C LYS A 24 -11.09 1.71 -11.31
N GLY A 25 -10.26 1.72 -10.27
CA GLY A 25 -10.04 2.87 -9.39
C GLY A 25 -9.25 4.02 -10.03
N ARG A 26 -8.69 3.84 -11.23
CA ARG A 26 -7.79 4.80 -11.92
C ARG A 26 -6.57 5.23 -11.08
N VAL A 27 -6.23 4.46 -10.05
CA VAL A 27 -5.10 4.76 -9.14
C VAL A 27 -3.76 4.41 -9.79
N ALA A 28 -3.76 3.63 -10.88
CA ALA A 28 -2.58 3.34 -11.70
C ALA A 28 -2.07 4.55 -12.52
N LYS A 29 -2.78 5.69 -12.49
CA LYS A 29 -2.39 6.89 -13.23
C LYS A 29 -1.49 7.80 -12.39
N PHE A 30 -0.39 8.23 -12.99
CA PHE A 30 0.62 9.08 -12.34
C PHE A 30 0.04 10.36 -11.73
N HIS A 31 -0.79 11.07 -12.50
CA HIS A 31 -1.38 12.34 -12.07
C HIS A 31 -2.27 12.19 -10.83
N VAL A 32 -2.88 11.02 -10.61
CA VAL A 32 -3.75 10.77 -9.45
C VAL A 32 -2.91 10.64 -8.18
N ILE A 33 -1.75 10.01 -8.28
CA ILE A 33 -0.82 9.86 -7.14
C ILE A 33 -0.11 11.18 -6.83
N VAL A 34 0.35 11.91 -7.86
CA VAL A 34 0.99 13.22 -7.66
C VAL A 34 -0.01 14.26 -7.12
N ASN A 35 -1.25 14.29 -7.62
CA ASN A 35 -2.29 15.16 -7.08
C ASN A 35 -2.65 14.82 -5.63
N GLN A 36 -2.44 13.58 -5.20
CA GLN A 36 -2.60 13.20 -3.80
C GLN A 36 -1.47 13.75 -2.93
N PHE A 37 -0.21 13.64 -3.37
CA PHE A 37 0.92 14.26 -2.67
C PHE A 37 0.82 15.80 -2.61
N LEU A 38 0.16 16.40 -3.61
CA LEU A 38 -0.14 17.83 -3.65
C LEU A 38 -1.43 18.22 -2.90
N PHE A 39 -2.04 17.28 -2.15
CA PHE A 39 -3.30 17.46 -1.40
C PHE A 39 -4.49 18.00 -2.20
N ARG A 40 -4.48 17.82 -3.53
CA ARG A 40 -5.57 18.26 -4.42
C ARG A 40 -6.67 17.21 -4.54
N ASP A 41 -6.31 15.92 -4.53
CA ASP A 41 -7.23 14.80 -4.77
C ASP A 41 -7.26 13.79 -3.61
N TRP A 42 -8.18 13.98 -2.66
CA TRP A 42 -8.36 13.10 -1.49
C TRP A 42 -8.86 11.67 -1.80
N THR A 43 -9.08 11.34 -3.08
CA THR A 43 -9.66 10.08 -3.53
C THR A 43 -8.82 8.86 -3.12
N VAL A 44 -7.48 8.94 -3.24
CA VAL A 44 -6.60 7.80 -2.92
C VAL A 44 -6.60 7.49 -1.43
N VAL A 45 -6.63 8.52 -0.57
CA VAL A 45 -6.69 8.38 0.89
C VAL A 45 -8.01 7.74 1.31
N LYS A 46 -9.12 8.09 0.66
CA LYS A 46 -10.43 7.45 0.92
C LYS A 46 -10.38 5.96 0.58
N ILE A 47 -9.90 5.62 -0.62
CA ILE A 47 -9.83 4.23 -1.09
C ILE A 47 -8.91 3.39 -0.20
N MET A 48 -7.68 3.86 0.03
CA MET A 48 -6.70 3.16 0.87
C MET A 48 -7.16 3.04 2.32
N GLY A 49 -7.73 4.11 2.89
CA GLY A 49 -8.30 4.09 4.23
C GLY A 49 -9.43 3.06 4.37
N THR A 50 -10.38 3.02 3.43
CA THR A 50 -11.45 2.01 3.45
C THR A 50 -10.91 0.59 3.27
N ALA A 51 -9.90 0.40 2.41
CA ALA A 51 -9.28 -0.91 2.21
C ALA A 51 -8.58 -1.42 3.47
N VAL A 52 -7.88 -0.54 4.20
CA VAL A 52 -7.24 -0.88 5.48
C VAL A 52 -8.29 -1.26 6.52
N VAL A 53 -9.40 -0.53 6.63
CA VAL A 53 -10.48 -0.85 7.57
C VAL A 53 -11.12 -2.19 7.25
N VAL A 54 -11.53 -2.39 5.99
CA VAL A 54 -12.16 -3.65 5.55
C VAL A 54 -11.20 -4.82 5.73
N GLY A 55 -9.91 -4.63 5.40
CA GLY A 55 -8.87 -5.63 5.59
C GLY A 55 -8.65 -5.98 7.07
N ALA A 56 -8.58 -4.97 7.94
CA ALA A 56 -8.45 -5.19 9.38
C ALA A 56 -9.66 -5.96 9.93
N VAL A 57 -10.88 -5.52 9.63
CA VAL A 57 -12.10 -6.21 10.07
C VAL A 57 -12.15 -7.65 9.54
N GLY A 58 -11.81 -7.86 8.27
CA GLY A 58 -11.81 -9.19 7.65
C GLY A 58 -10.78 -10.14 8.27
N ILE A 59 -9.55 -9.67 8.51
CA ILE A 59 -8.49 -10.48 9.13
C ILE A 59 -8.85 -10.84 10.57
N TYR A 60 -9.33 -9.88 11.36
CA TYR A 60 -9.70 -10.14 12.76
C TYR A 60 -10.98 -11.00 12.90
N ALA A 61 -11.88 -10.98 11.93
CA ALA A 61 -13.04 -11.87 11.87
C ALA A 61 -12.66 -13.32 11.52
N LEU A 62 -11.58 -13.53 10.75
CA LEU A 62 -11.03 -14.85 10.42
C LEU A 62 -9.98 -15.37 11.42
N LEU A 63 -9.53 -14.51 12.34
CA LEU A 63 -8.59 -14.89 13.39
C LEU A 63 -9.13 -15.98 14.34
N PRO A 64 -10.41 -15.98 14.78
CA PRO A 64 -10.93 -17.03 15.68
C PRO A 64 -11.23 -18.37 14.98
N THR A 65 -11.15 -18.44 13.65
CA THR A 65 -11.35 -19.70 12.90
C THR A 65 -10.05 -20.44 12.57
N ASP A 66 -8.91 -19.99 13.12
CA ASP A 66 -7.54 -20.54 12.87
C ASP A 66 -7.14 -20.61 11.38
N ALA A 67 -7.93 -19.99 10.50
CA ALA A 67 -7.70 -20.00 9.06
C ALA A 67 -6.60 -19.02 8.62
N VAL A 68 -6.19 -18.10 9.50
CA VAL A 68 -5.20 -17.04 9.21
C VAL A 68 -4.18 -16.96 10.34
N SER A 69 -2.91 -17.23 10.03
CA SER A 69 -1.79 -17.02 10.95
C SER A 69 -1.27 -15.59 10.82
N LEU A 70 -1.32 -14.81 11.90
CA LEU A 70 -0.73 -13.47 11.93
C LEU A 70 0.81 -13.59 11.95
N HIS A 71 1.42 -13.45 10.79
CA HIS A 71 2.88 -13.42 10.69
C HIS A 71 3.41 -12.02 11.00
N ILE A 72 3.47 -11.70 12.30
CA ILE A 72 3.93 -10.39 12.79
C ILE A 72 5.43 -10.24 12.50
N LYS A 73 5.77 -9.17 11.77
CA LYS A 73 7.16 -8.80 11.51
C LYS A 73 7.75 -8.18 12.80
N PRO A 74 8.95 -8.58 13.24
CA PRO A 74 9.59 -7.97 14.41
C PRO A 74 9.82 -6.48 14.16
N LEU A 75 9.62 -5.67 15.20
CA LEU A 75 9.72 -4.22 15.16
C LEU A 75 11.17 -3.79 15.46
N VAL A 76 11.97 -3.70 14.42
CA VAL A 76 13.30 -3.07 14.49
C VAL A 76 13.10 -1.57 14.34
N TRP A 77 13.10 -0.81 15.45
CA TRP A 77 12.76 0.62 15.45
C TRP A 77 13.55 1.44 14.43
N PHE A 78 14.87 1.27 14.42
CA PHE A 78 15.73 1.99 13.49
C PHE A 78 15.45 1.60 12.04
N GLY A 79 15.25 0.31 11.77
CA GLY A 79 14.93 -0.18 10.42
C GLY A 79 13.59 0.30 9.90
N VAL A 80 12.57 0.37 10.76
CA VAL A 80 11.24 0.85 10.37
C VAL A 80 11.26 2.36 10.12
N VAL A 81 11.93 3.14 10.97
CA VAL A 81 11.99 4.61 10.82
C VAL A 81 12.83 4.99 9.60
N VAL A 82 14.06 4.48 9.51
CA VAL A 82 14.97 4.80 8.39
C VAL A 82 14.43 4.24 7.08
N GLY A 83 13.95 3.00 7.09
CA GLY A 83 13.31 2.38 5.93
C GLY A 83 12.05 3.12 5.50
N GLY A 84 11.21 3.54 6.44
CA GLY A 84 9.99 4.30 6.17
C GLY A 84 10.28 5.67 5.54
N ILE A 85 11.29 6.39 6.03
CA ILE A 85 11.73 7.67 5.45
C ILE A 85 12.29 7.45 4.04
N ALA A 86 13.23 6.51 3.86
CA ALA A 86 13.82 6.23 2.56
C ALA A 86 12.76 5.78 1.53
N PHE A 87 11.84 4.90 1.93
CA PHE A 87 10.72 4.45 1.11
C PHE A 87 9.76 5.60 0.78
N GLY A 88 9.43 6.45 1.75
CA GLY A 88 8.60 7.64 1.54
C GLY A 88 9.21 8.63 0.55
N VAL A 89 10.51 8.94 0.70
CA VAL A 89 11.26 9.80 -0.22
C VAL A 89 11.28 9.20 -1.63
N GLY A 90 11.53 7.89 -1.74
CA GLY A 90 11.49 7.18 -3.02
C GLY A 90 10.13 7.27 -3.71
N MET A 91 9.03 7.08 -2.97
CA MET A 91 7.68 7.23 -3.50
C MET A 91 7.37 8.68 -3.92
N ALA A 92 7.85 9.67 -3.16
CA ALA A 92 7.63 11.08 -3.49
C ALA A 92 8.35 11.50 -4.78
N ILE A 93 9.57 11.01 -5.00
CA ILE A 93 10.35 11.28 -6.23
C ILE A 93 9.76 10.53 -7.42
N PHE A 94 9.42 9.25 -7.25
CA PHE A 94 8.96 8.41 -8.35
C PHE A 94 7.49 8.65 -8.72
N GLY A 95 6.67 9.15 -7.79
CA GLY A 95 5.25 9.44 -8.01
C GLY A 95 4.38 8.20 -8.25
N TYR A 96 4.86 7.01 -7.87
CA TYR A 96 4.07 5.78 -7.78
C TYR A 96 4.36 5.04 -6.48
N CYS A 97 3.35 4.32 -5.99
CA CYS A 97 3.56 3.32 -4.96
C CYS A 97 3.87 1.95 -5.60
N PRO A 98 4.53 1.02 -4.90
CA PRO A 98 5.00 -0.24 -5.48
C PRO A 98 3.89 -1.11 -6.07
N GLY A 99 2.67 -1.07 -5.51
CA GLY A 99 1.53 -1.79 -6.09
C GLY A 99 1.00 -1.14 -7.38
N THR A 100 0.94 0.20 -7.40
CA THR A 100 0.49 0.93 -8.59
C THR A 100 1.50 0.93 -9.72
N SER A 101 2.80 0.86 -9.43
CA SER A 101 3.84 0.76 -10.47
C SER A 101 3.74 -0.55 -11.23
N VAL A 102 3.48 -1.67 -10.54
CA VAL A 102 3.24 -2.97 -11.20
C VAL A 102 1.95 -2.95 -12.03
N ALA A 103 0.87 -2.36 -11.50
CA ALA A 103 -0.38 -2.21 -12.25
C ALA A 103 -0.20 -1.33 -13.51
N ALA A 104 0.52 -0.21 -13.40
CA ALA A 104 0.82 0.70 -14.52
C ALA A 104 1.80 0.09 -15.53
N CYS A 105 2.71 -0.79 -15.08
CA CYS A 105 3.56 -1.60 -15.95
C CYS A 105 2.70 -2.55 -16.81
N GLY A 106 1.65 -3.14 -16.22
CA GLY A 106 0.67 -3.96 -16.94
C GLY A 106 -0.15 -3.18 -17.99
N GLU A 107 -0.30 -1.86 -17.83
CA GLU A 107 -0.91 -0.98 -18.85
C GLU A 107 0.06 -0.62 -19.99
N GLY A 108 1.33 -1.02 -19.90
CA GLY A 108 2.35 -0.73 -20.92
C GLY A 108 3.04 0.64 -20.78
N ARG A 109 2.96 1.28 -19.60
CA ARG A 109 3.61 2.59 -19.38
C ARG A 109 5.11 2.41 -19.13
N ARG A 110 5.93 2.98 -20.03
CA ARG A 110 7.41 2.90 -19.95
C ARG A 110 7.98 3.47 -18.64
N ASP A 111 7.40 4.55 -18.12
CA ASP A 111 7.84 5.16 -16.85
C ASP A 111 7.71 4.18 -15.67
N ALA A 112 6.66 3.36 -15.68
CA ALA A 112 6.40 2.38 -14.63
C ALA A 112 7.36 1.18 -14.71
N MET A 113 7.76 0.77 -15.92
CA MET A 113 8.72 -0.32 -16.13
C MET A 113 10.08 0.01 -15.52
N VAL A 114 10.57 1.24 -15.70
CA VAL A 114 11.84 1.68 -15.10
C VAL A 114 11.76 1.64 -13.58
N GLY A 115 10.63 2.05 -13.00
CA GLY A 115 10.41 1.96 -11.56
C GLY A 115 10.36 0.55 -11.01
N VAL A 116 9.71 -0.39 -11.72
CA VAL A 116 9.67 -1.80 -11.32
C VAL A 116 11.07 -2.39 -11.34
N ILE A 117 11.87 -2.12 -12.37
CA ILE A 117 13.27 -2.57 -12.43
C ILE A 117 14.08 -1.95 -11.30
N GLY A 118 13.95 -0.64 -11.07
CA GLY A 118 14.63 0.06 -9.97
C GLY A 118 14.24 -0.50 -8.60
N MET A 119 12.97 -0.85 -8.39
CA MET A 119 12.49 -1.50 -7.16
C MET A 119 13.09 -2.89 -6.98
N LEU A 120 13.16 -3.70 -8.05
CA LEU A 120 13.76 -5.03 -8.01
C LEU A 120 15.26 -4.97 -7.72
N LEU A 121 15.98 -4.05 -8.38
CA LEU A 121 17.41 -3.83 -8.14
C LEU A 121 17.66 -3.30 -6.73
N GLY A 122 16.86 -2.34 -6.26
CA GLY A 122 16.96 -1.80 -4.91
C GLY A 122 16.68 -2.86 -3.83
N ALA A 123 15.66 -3.70 -4.04
CA ALA A 123 15.37 -4.83 -3.16
C ALA A 123 16.50 -5.88 -3.17
N GLY A 124 17.06 -6.18 -4.35
CA GLY A 124 18.22 -7.05 -4.49
C GLY A 124 19.43 -6.50 -3.74
N LEU A 125 19.78 -5.24 -3.97
CA LEU A 125 20.88 -4.57 -3.28
C LEU A 125 20.68 -4.54 -1.76
N TYR A 126 19.45 -4.26 -1.31
CA TYR A 126 19.12 -4.30 0.11
C TYR A 126 19.37 -5.67 0.72
N VAL A 127 19.00 -6.77 0.04
CA VAL A 127 19.26 -8.14 0.53
C VAL A 127 20.77 -8.43 0.63
N LEU A 128 21.57 -7.93 -0.33
CA LEU A 128 23.03 -8.11 -0.30
C LEU A 128 23.70 -7.30 0.82
N LEU A 129 23.22 -6.08 1.10
CA LEU A 129 23.76 -5.21 2.14
C LEU A 129 23.17 -5.50 3.52
N TYR A 130 22.05 -6.23 3.59
CA TYR A 130 21.38 -6.60 4.84
C TYR A 130 22.31 -7.15 5.93
N PRO A 131 23.25 -8.10 5.68
CA PRO A 131 24.12 -8.63 6.73
C PRO A 131 25.07 -7.58 7.33
N GLN A 132 25.45 -6.54 6.58
CA GLN A 132 26.30 -5.46 7.10
C GLN A 132 25.44 -4.37 7.78
N LEU A 133 24.22 -4.19 7.28
CA LEU A 133 23.29 -3.19 7.79
C LEU A 133 22.57 -3.69 9.04
N SER A 134 22.40 -5.00 9.24
CA SER A 134 21.71 -5.61 10.37
C SER A 134 22.36 -5.24 11.71
N ASP A 135 23.69 -5.19 11.76
CA ASP A 135 24.42 -4.81 12.97
C ASP A 135 24.15 -3.35 13.35
N LEU A 136 24.04 -2.48 12.35
CA LEU A 136 23.71 -1.07 12.52
C LEU A 136 22.22 -0.84 12.79
N LEU A 137 21.34 -1.65 12.20
CA LEU A 137 19.88 -1.62 12.39
C LEU A 137 19.47 -2.07 13.79
N ASN A 138 20.19 -3.02 14.37
CA ASN A 138 19.93 -3.55 15.73
C ASN A 138 20.50 -2.65 16.84
N SER A 139 21.26 -1.61 16.51
CA SER A 139 21.94 -0.74 17.47
C SER A 139 20.99 0.04 18.41
N TRP A 140 19.75 0.30 17.98
CA TRP A 140 18.73 0.99 18.79
C TRP A 140 17.78 0.04 19.53
N GLY A 141 18.11 -1.25 19.56
CA GLY A 141 17.32 -2.28 20.22
C GLY A 141 16.24 -2.87 19.32
N ASP A 142 16.23 -4.19 19.27
CA ASP A 142 15.20 -4.97 18.61
C ASP A 142 14.02 -5.07 19.60
N ALA A 143 12.93 -4.34 19.36
CA ALA A 143 11.76 -4.43 20.22
C ALA A 143 11.01 -5.76 20.05
N GLY A 144 11.52 -6.69 19.24
CA GLY A 144 10.92 -8.01 19.05
C GLY A 144 9.55 -7.90 18.38
N LYS A 145 8.73 -8.95 18.49
CA LYS A 145 7.38 -9.02 17.90
C LYS A 145 6.34 -8.30 18.77
N ILE A 146 6.60 -7.07 19.20
CA ILE A 146 5.61 -6.34 20.02
C ILE A 146 4.45 -5.93 19.13
N THR A 147 3.28 -6.50 19.39
CA THR A 147 2.01 -6.01 18.86
C THR A 147 1.38 -5.02 19.84
N LEU A 148 0.66 -4.01 19.33
CA LEU A 148 -0.09 -3.03 20.16
C LEU A 148 -0.94 -3.66 21.31
N PRO A 149 -1.53 -4.87 21.17
CA PRO A 149 -2.25 -5.54 22.26
C PRO A 149 -1.34 -6.09 23.38
N GLU A 150 -0.10 -6.48 23.09
CA GLU A 150 0.85 -7.00 24.08
C GLU A 150 1.42 -5.90 24.99
N TRP A 151 1.65 -4.70 24.44
CA TRP A 151 2.12 -3.57 25.24
C TRP A 151 1.04 -2.97 26.15
N SER A 152 -0.25 -3.12 25.80
CA SER A 152 -1.37 -2.52 26.55
C SER A 152 -2.22 -3.50 27.35
N SER A 153 -1.86 -4.80 27.41
CA SER A 153 -2.60 -5.85 28.13
C SER A 153 -4.13 -5.79 27.95
N THR A 154 -4.59 -5.47 26.73
CA THR A 154 -6.00 -5.16 26.43
C THR A 154 -6.48 -5.94 25.21
N SER A 155 -7.76 -6.32 25.21
CA SER A 155 -8.40 -7.11 24.15
C SER A 155 -8.13 -6.54 22.74
N PRO A 156 -7.65 -7.33 21.78
CA PRO A 156 -7.40 -6.91 20.39
C PRO A 156 -8.61 -6.24 19.72
N TRP A 157 -9.83 -6.59 20.14
CA TRP A 157 -11.08 -6.02 19.65
C TRP A 157 -11.26 -4.53 19.98
N LEU A 158 -10.65 -4.01 21.05
CA LEU A 158 -10.70 -2.58 21.38
C LEU A 158 -9.84 -1.75 20.43
N TRP A 159 -8.72 -2.29 19.97
CA TRP A 159 -7.86 -1.63 18.98
C TRP A 159 -8.49 -1.69 17.58
N VAL A 160 -9.12 -2.79 17.21
CA VAL A 160 -9.90 -2.89 15.96
C VAL A 160 -11.09 -1.93 15.99
N GLY A 161 -11.83 -1.88 17.12
CA GLY A 161 -12.92 -0.93 17.32
C GLY A 161 -12.45 0.53 17.28
N GLY A 162 -11.31 0.85 17.91
CA GLY A 162 -10.70 2.17 17.89
C GLY A 162 -10.20 2.58 16.51
N LEU A 163 -9.60 1.66 15.75
CA LEU A 163 -9.15 1.90 14.38
C LEU A 163 -10.34 2.06 13.42
N CYS A 164 -11.40 1.29 13.61
CA CYS A 164 -12.68 1.47 12.90
C CYS A 164 -13.32 2.83 13.23
N LEU A 165 -13.32 3.26 14.49
CA LEU A 165 -13.86 4.57 14.90
C LEU A 165 -13.02 5.73 14.38
N LEU A 166 -11.68 5.64 14.46
CA LEU A 166 -10.77 6.65 13.91
C LEU A 166 -10.91 6.74 12.40
N ALA A 167 -11.00 5.61 11.71
CA ALA A 167 -11.17 5.60 10.27
C ALA A 167 -12.57 6.06 9.85
N ALA A 168 -13.64 5.71 10.59
CA ALA A 168 -14.98 6.22 10.36
C ALA A 168 -15.06 7.73 10.64
N GLY A 169 -14.39 8.21 11.68
CA GLY A 169 -14.26 9.63 12.02
C GLY A 169 -13.46 10.40 10.97
N ALA A 170 -12.31 9.87 10.55
CA ALA A 170 -11.51 10.43 9.47
C ALA A 170 -12.29 10.44 8.15
N PHE A 171 -13.02 9.36 7.84
CA PHE A 171 -13.88 9.26 6.67
C PHE A 171 -15.05 10.25 6.72
N ALA A 172 -15.70 10.42 7.87
CA ALA A 172 -16.76 11.40 8.08
C ALA A 172 -16.23 12.85 7.96
N VAL A 173 -15.05 13.15 8.51
CA VAL A 173 -14.39 14.46 8.40
C VAL A 173 -13.94 14.72 6.96
N LEU A 174 -13.40 13.72 6.25
CA LEU A 174 -13.02 13.85 4.85
C LEU A 174 -14.25 13.98 3.93
N MET A 175 -15.35 13.32 4.25
CA MET A 175 -16.62 13.49 3.53
C MET A 175 -17.19 14.89 3.78
N ARG A 176 -17.13 15.39 5.02
CA ARG A 176 -17.53 16.77 5.36
C ARG A 176 -16.68 17.83 4.66
N ARG A 177 -15.38 17.58 4.47
CA ARG A 177 -14.48 18.46 3.68
C ARG A 177 -14.63 18.29 2.17
N SER A 178 -15.29 17.22 1.72
CA SER A 178 -15.49 16.89 0.31
C SER A 178 -16.82 17.39 -0.23
N GLY A 179 -17.31 18.54 0.25
CA GLY A 179 -18.32 19.32 -0.46
C GLY A 179 -17.63 20.10 -1.59
N SER A 180 -17.92 19.75 -2.85
CA SER A 180 -17.26 20.22 -4.08
C SER A 180 -15.81 19.68 -4.20
N LYS A 181 -15.43 18.93 -5.22
CA LYS A 181 -15.67 19.12 -6.64
C LYS A 181 -15.73 17.75 -7.31
N THR A 182 -16.86 17.46 -7.93
CA THR A 182 -16.93 16.53 -9.04
C THR A 182 -15.81 16.91 -10.03
N PRO A 183 -14.93 16.01 -10.46
CA PRO A 183 -14.10 16.27 -11.61
C PRO A 183 -15.08 16.49 -12.77
N ARG A 184 -15.24 17.76 -13.19
CA ARG A 184 -15.87 18.05 -14.47
C ARG A 184 -15.11 17.21 -15.49
N LEU A 185 -15.81 16.24 -16.08
CA LEU A 185 -15.38 15.59 -17.30
C LEU A 185 -14.94 16.72 -18.24
N HIS A 186 -13.64 16.84 -18.47
CA HIS A 186 -13.14 17.61 -19.59
C HIS A 186 -13.64 16.87 -20.82
N THR A 187 -14.77 17.37 -21.30
CA THR A 187 -15.30 17.23 -22.64
C THR A 187 -14.16 17.17 -23.65
N ALA A 188 -14.20 16.10 -24.45
CA ALA A 188 -13.70 15.97 -25.82
C ALA A 188 -12.43 16.76 -26.19
N ARG A 189 -11.32 16.03 -26.41
CA ARG A 189 -10.48 16.29 -27.59
C ARG A 189 -10.53 15.06 -28.50
N PRO A 190 -11.00 15.18 -29.75
CA PRO A 190 -10.88 14.08 -30.69
C PRO A 190 -9.39 13.83 -30.94
N GLN A 191 -9.00 12.56 -30.82
CA GLN A 191 -7.73 12.06 -31.32
C GLN A 191 -7.71 12.31 -32.83
N ARG A 192 -7.04 13.37 -33.27
CA ARG A 192 -6.81 13.64 -34.68
C ARG A 192 -5.68 12.71 -35.12
N HIS A 193 -6.09 11.64 -35.79
CA HIS A 193 -5.33 10.90 -36.78
C HIS A 193 -4.58 11.89 -37.70
N ASN A 194 -3.28 11.71 -37.87
CA ASN A 194 -2.58 12.15 -39.08
C ASN A 194 -1.36 11.26 -39.29
N SER A 195 -1.56 10.33 -40.22
CA SER A 195 -0.56 9.76 -41.12
C SER A 195 0.11 10.86 -41.94
N VAL A 196 1.45 10.85 -41.94
CA VAL A 196 2.31 11.10 -43.11
C VAL A 196 3.51 10.17 -42.96
#